data_AF-A0A430DHU6-F1
#
_entry.id   AF-A0A430DHU6-F1
#
_cell.length_a   1.000
_cell.length_b   1.000
_cell.length_c   1.000
_cell.angle_alpha   90.00
_cell.angle_beta   90.00
_cell.angle_gamma   90.00
#
_symmetry.space_group_name_H-M   'P 1'
#
loop_
_entity.id
_entity.type
_entity.pdbx_description
1 polymer ?
#
loop_
_entity_poly.entity_id
_entity_poly.type
_entity_poly.pdbx_seq_one_letter_code
_entity_poly.pdbx_strand_id
1 'polypeptide(L)'
;MTKITNFSDLATTMADLRATQIASDVRQDDGLVQTYDGAFVEASEMAKLSIVDPAEKLEMPDAEEAAAAVELMMRTMFDVLKDTRMESIAADLAWGFVNSFHMVAKRIEGREDDAARKLLELTRAFDPSEIYAVELEETQLLCQTLQGNREALECMRDHAGEVYRVETGRPFSATRGSRVSSKLTASMIDGRDYLAARAAKRREEHNPTGPVVAFSGGAVWHDHETLYDRLDQIQRRIPNMVLVTTAQNKGCDAIAGAWAASRGVKLVTMMLNRNLGNRAGFVRNEQIVKLRPVEAIVCEGSGVQLDFARKLRAAGVPMHVFRAAEQRPAINGRRA
;
A
#
# COMPACT_ATOMS: atom_id res chain seq x y z
N MET A 1 33.35 7.54 26.05
CA MET A 1 33.42 8.84 25.34
C MET A 1 34.42 8.71 24.20
N THR A 2 33.91 8.56 22.97
CA THR A 2 34.71 8.51 21.75
C THR A 2 35.34 9.88 21.53
N LYS A 3 36.66 9.94 21.34
CA LYS A 3 37.38 11.21 21.08
C LYS A 3 37.01 11.67 19.66
N ILE A 4 36.31 12.81 19.55
CA ILE A 4 36.03 13.46 18.26
C ILE A 4 37.31 14.18 17.83
N THR A 5 37.97 13.68 16.78
CA THR A 5 39.23 14.24 16.27
C THR A 5 39.08 14.89 14.90
N ASN A 6 38.01 14.59 14.17
CA ASN A 6 37.73 15.16 12.85
C ASN A 6 36.21 15.19 12.52
N PHE A 7 35.85 15.79 11.38
CA PHE A 7 34.46 15.94 10.93
C PHE A 7 33.77 14.60 10.59
N SER A 8 34.54 13.60 10.15
CA SER A 8 34.02 12.24 9.96
C SER A 8 33.64 11.60 11.30
N ASP A 9 34.43 11.80 12.35
CA ASP A 9 34.10 11.30 13.69
C ASP A 9 32.80 11.94 14.19
N LEU A 10 32.63 13.25 13.99
CA LEU A 10 31.39 13.96 14.33
C LEU A 10 30.18 13.40 13.57
N ALA A 11 30.32 13.18 12.25
CA ALA A 11 29.26 12.62 11.41
C ALA A 11 28.86 11.20 11.85
N THR A 12 29.84 10.34 12.15
CA THR A 12 29.59 9.00 12.69
C THR A 12 28.90 9.07 14.05
N THR A 13 29.36 9.94 14.95
CA THR A 13 28.73 10.06 16.29
C THR A 13 27.28 10.58 16.19
N MET A 14 27.00 11.50 15.27
CA MET A 14 25.63 11.98 15.02
C MET A 14 24.74 10.90 14.39
N ALA A 15 25.29 10.09 13.49
CA ALA A 15 24.58 8.95 12.91
C ALA A 15 24.24 7.90 13.99
N ASP A 16 25.18 7.58 14.88
CA ASP A 16 24.97 6.63 15.99
C ASP A 16 23.92 7.12 16.99
N LEU A 17 23.98 8.41 17.35
CA LEU A 17 22.97 9.03 18.21
C LEU A 17 21.58 8.98 17.58
N ARG A 18 21.50 9.24 16.27
CA ARG A 18 20.24 9.18 15.52
C ARG A 18 19.69 7.76 15.43
N ALA A 19 20.55 6.77 15.16
CA ALA A 19 20.16 5.37 15.15
C ALA A 19 19.62 4.94 16.52
N THR A 20 20.28 5.35 17.60
CA THR A 20 19.85 5.06 18.97
C THR A 20 18.48 5.69 19.28
N GLN A 21 18.28 6.96 18.88
CA GLN A 21 17.01 7.64 19.07
C GLN A 21 15.89 6.95 18.30
N ILE A 22 16.12 6.62 17.03
CA ILE A 22 15.14 5.94 16.18
C ILE A 22 14.77 4.57 16.75
N ALA A 23 15.75 3.79 17.21
CA ALA A 23 15.49 2.51 17.87
C ALA A 23 14.64 2.67 19.14
N SER A 24 14.83 3.78 19.88
CA SER A 24 13.99 4.07 21.05
C SER A 24 12.58 4.52 20.69
N ASP A 25 12.41 5.30 19.61
CA ASP A 25 11.12 5.76 19.12
C ASP A 25 10.29 4.57 18.63
N VAL A 26 10.90 3.68 17.84
CA VAL A 26 10.26 2.45 17.34
C VAL A 26 9.80 1.56 18.51
N ARG A 27 10.62 1.38 19.55
CA ARG A 27 10.25 0.63 20.75
C ARG A 27 9.05 1.19 21.51
N GLN A 28 8.80 2.49 21.39
CA GLN A 28 7.68 3.15 22.06
C GLN A 28 6.40 3.14 21.22
N ASP A 29 6.46 2.77 19.94
CA ASP A 29 5.30 2.62 19.07
C ASP A 29 4.76 1.19 19.15
N ASP A 30 3.92 0.93 20.16
CA ASP A 30 3.29 -0.38 20.38
C ASP A 30 2.56 -0.92 19.13
N GLY A 31 1.98 -0.05 18.31
CA GLY A 31 1.25 -0.46 17.10
C GLY A 31 2.18 -0.93 15.99
N LEU A 32 3.31 -0.23 15.84
CA LEU A 32 4.36 -0.61 14.90
C LEU A 32 5.04 -1.91 15.32
N VAL A 33 5.41 -2.03 16.60
CA VAL A 33 6.02 -3.24 17.18
C VAL A 33 5.13 -4.45 16.94
N GLN A 34 3.84 -4.38 17.30
CA GLN A 34 2.90 -5.48 17.06
C GLN A 34 2.77 -5.87 15.58
N THR A 35 2.86 -4.90 14.68
CA THR A 35 2.78 -5.15 13.24
C THR A 35 4.01 -5.90 12.74
N TYR A 36 5.20 -5.52 13.21
CA TYR A 36 6.46 -6.16 12.87
C TYR A 36 6.57 -7.55 13.51
N ASP A 37 6.27 -7.69 14.81
CA ASP A 37 6.25 -8.98 15.51
C ASP A 37 5.37 -10.01 14.80
N GLY A 38 4.21 -9.58 14.29
CA GLY A 38 3.30 -10.45 13.55
C GLY A 38 3.76 -10.81 12.13
N ALA A 39 4.61 -9.99 11.50
CA ALA A 39 5.06 -10.18 10.12
C ALA A 39 6.42 -10.89 9.99
N PHE A 40 7.21 -10.92 11.07
CA PHE A 40 8.53 -11.55 11.13
C PHE A 40 8.51 -12.92 11.82
N VAL A 41 7.34 -13.55 11.92
CA VAL A 41 7.18 -14.88 12.52
C VAL A 41 7.70 -15.98 11.59
N GLU A 42 8.52 -16.87 12.15
CA GLU A 42 8.97 -18.08 11.48
C GLU A 42 7.94 -19.20 11.58
N ALA A 43 7.50 -19.74 10.45
CA ALA A 43 6.62 -20.91 10.42
C ALA A 43 7.38 -22.24 10.61
N SER A 44 8.70 -22.24 10.40
CA SER A 44 9.57 -23.41 10.43
C SER A 44 10.99 -22.99 10.81
N GLU A 45 11.74 -23.85 11.52
CA GLU A 45 13.15 -23.63 11.85
C GLU A 45 14.08 -23.70 10.63
N MET A 46 13.61 -24.31 9.53
CA MET A 46 14.35 -24.44 8.29
C MET A 46 13.77 -23.50 7.24
N ALA A 47 14.64 -22.89 6.45
CA ALA A 47 14.27 -22.05 5.32
C ALA A 47 14.74 -22.69 4.02
N LYS A 48 13.84 -22.78 3.04
CA LYS A 48 14.20 -23.15 1.67
C LYS A 48 13.98 -21.95 0.77
N LEU A 49 15.07 -21.42 0.22
CA LEU A 49 15.05 -20.15 -0.54
C LEU A 49 14.87 -20.35 -2.04
N SER A 50 15.12 -21.54 -2.58
CA SER A 50 14.96 -21.85 -4.00
C SER A 50 14.57 -23.32 -4.20
N ILE A 51 14.21 -23.68 -5.42
CA ILE A 51 13.85 -25.07 -5.76
C ILE A 51 15.11 -25.96 -5.78
N VAL A 52 16.27 -25.39 -6.10
CA VAL A 52 17.52 -26.14 -6.36
C VAL A 52 18.37 -26.26 -5.09
N ASP A 53 18.36 -25.22 -4.27
CA ASP A 53 19.21 -25.16 -3.09
C ASP A 53 18.61 -25.99 -1.94
N PRO A 54 19.47 -26.62 -1.10
CA PRO A 54 19.01 -27.34 0.07
C PRO A 54 18.37 -26.38 1.09
N ALA A 55 17.55 -26.93 1.98
CA ALA A 55 17.05 -26.17 3.11
C ALA A 55 18.19 -25.88 4.11
N GLU A 56 18.21 -24.66 4.64
CA GLU A 56 19.21 -24.19 5.58
C GLU A 56 18.53 -23.68 6.86
N LYS A 57 19.24 -23.75 7.99
CA LYS A 57 18.76 -23.17 9.25
C LYS A 57 19.06 -21.67 9.25
N LEU A 58 18.10 -20.88 8.77
CA LEU A 58 18.19 -19.43 8.65
C LEU A 58 17.03 -18.79 9.40
N GLU A 59 17.35 -17.80 10.23
CA GLU A 59 16.38 -17.07 11.03
C GLU A 59 15.91 -15.81 10.29
N MET A 60 14.70 -15.35 10.61
CA MET A 60 14.21 -14.03 10.22
C MET A 60 15.04 -12.95 10.92
N PRO A 61 15.20 -11.77 10.30
CA PRO A 61 15.77 -10.63 11.00
C PRO A 61 14.96 -10.27 12.24
N ASP A 62 15.62 -9.72 13.26
CA ASP A 62 14.92 -9.17 14.42
C ASP A 62 13.93 -8.09 13.97
N ALA A 63 12.70 -8.20 14.46
CA ALA A 63 11.57 -7.39 14.00
C ALA A 63 11.74 -5.90 14.38
N GLU A 64 12.27 -5.63 15.58
CA GLU A 64 12.54 -4.28 16.06
C GLU A 64 13.71 -3.64 15.29
N GLU A 65 14.79 -4.40 15.08
CA GLU A 65 15.92 -3.95 14.28
C GLU A 65 15.52 -3.66 12.83
N ALA A 66 14.68 -4.50 12.24
CA ALA A 66 14.17 -4.29 10.89
C ALA A 66 13.30 -3.02 10.80
N ALA A 67 12.45 -2.76 11.81
CA ALA A 67 11.66 -1.55 11.89
C ALA A 67 12.54 -0.29 12.03
N ALA A 68 13.50 -0.32 12.96
CA ALA A 68 14.45 0.77 13.16
C ALA A 68 15.32 1.03 11.92
N ALA A 69 15.74 -0.01 11.19
CA ALA A 69 16.51 0.13 9.98
C ALA A 69 15.72 0.82 8.85
N VAL A 70 14.43 0.47 8.68
CA VAL A 70 13.55 1.13 7.71
C VAL A 70 13.37 2.60 8.06
N GLU A 71 13.07 2.90 9.33
CA GLU A 71 12.88 4.26 9.83
C GLU A 71 14.14 5.11 9.64
N LEU A 72 15.30 4.55 10.01
CA LEU A 72 16.60 5.21 9.88
C LEU A 72 16.92 5.49 8.41
N MET A 73 16.75 4.52 7.52
CA MET A 73 17.01 4.70 6.08
C MET A 73 16.15 5.83 5.50
N MET A 74 14.85 5.83 5.80
CA MET A 74 13.89 6.79 5.26
C MET A 74 14.11 8.20 5.83
N ARG A 75 14.14 8.34 7.16
CA ARG A 75 14.31 9.65 7.81
C ARG A 75 15.67 10.27 7.52
N THR A 76 16.75 9.48 7.49
CA THR A 76 18.09 10.02 7.20
C THR A 76 18.16 10.64 5.81
N MET A 77 17.45 10.05 4.83
CA MET A 77 17.38 10.63 3.48
C MET A 77 16.72 12.02 3.49
N PHE A 78 15.62 12.18 4.23
CA PHE A 78 14.97 13.50 4.36
C PHE A 78 15.86 14.50 5.08
N ASP A 79 16.46 14.11 6.21
CA ASP A 79 17.26 15.01 7.03
C ASP A 79 18.51 15.55 6.33
N VAL A 80 19.21 14.71 5.57
CA VAL A 80 20.44 15.15 4.86
C VAL A 80 20.10 16.15 3.75
N LEU A 81 18.91 16.04 3.14
CA LEU A 81 18.51 16.88 2.02
C LEU A 81 17.65 18.09 2.43
N LYS A 82 17.12 18.09 3.65
CA LYS A 82 16.32 19.17 4.21
C LYS A 82 17.09 20.49 4.27
N ASP A 83 16.41 21.60 4.02
CA ASP A 83 16.98 22.96 3.99
C ASP A 83 18.11 23.12 2.96
N THR A 84 18.18 22.21 1.98
CA THR A 84 19.11 22.30 0.85
C THR A 84 18.36 22.49 -0.47
N ARG A 85 19.09 22.85 -1.53
CA ARG A 85 18.56 22.87 -2.90
C ARG A 85 18.04 21.51 -3.41
N MET A 86 18.32 20.42 -2.69
CA MET A 86 17.91 19.06 -3.05
C MET A 86 16.66 18.59 -2.29
N GLU A 87 16.10 19.40 -1.39
CA GLU A 87 14.92 19.03 -0.58
C GLU A 87 13.73 18.59 -1.44
N SER A 88 13.50 19.26 -2.57
CA SER A 88 12.43 18.91 -3.51
C SER A 88 12.60 17.54 -4.18
N ILE A 89 13.81 16.97 -4.18
CA ILE A 89 14.15 15.67 -4.77
C ILE A 89 14.04 14.55 -3.72
N ALA A 90 14.09 14.87 -2.42
CA ALA A 90 14.03 13.90 -1.33
C ALA A 90 12.78 13.02 -1.40
N ALA A 91 11.63 13.62 -1.77
CA ALA A 91 10.38 12.90 -1.96
C ALA A 91 10.48 11.84 -3.08
N ASP A 92 11.10 12.16 -4.21
CA ASP A 92 11.23 11.20 -5.32
C ASP A 92 12.16 10.03 -4.95
N LEU A 93 13.22 10.29 -4.18
CA LEU A 93 14.12 9.25 -3.66
C LEU A 93 13.43 8.35 -2.64
N ALA A 94 12.73 8.95 -1.67
CA ALA A 94 11.97 8.23 -0.66
C ALA A 94 10.86 7.37 -1.30
N TRP A 95 10.17 7.88 -2.31
CA TRP A 95 9.23 7.09 -3.10
C TRP A 95 9.90 5.87 -3.75
N GLY A 96 11.14 6.04 -4.25
CA GLY A 96 11.95 4.96 -4.80
C GLY A 96 12.24 3.85 -3.78
N PHE A 97 12.52 4.19 -2.52
CA PHE A 97 12.73 3.21 -1.46
C PHE A 97 11.46 2.40 -1.17
N VAL A 98 10.32 3.08 -0.97
CA VAL A 98 9.02 2.38 -0.76
C VAL A 98 8.68 1.49 -1.95
N ASN A 99 8.90 1.99 -3.17
CA ASN A 99 8.69 1.23 -4.40
C ASN A 99 9.63 0.02 -4.50
N SER A 100 10.84 0.09 -3.96
CA SER A 100 11.80 -1.01 -3.97
C SER A 100 11.29 -2.19 -3.14
N PHE A 101 10.83 -1.93 -1.91
CA PHE A 101 10.15 -2.96 -1.10
C PHE A 101 8.93 -3.54 -1.81
N HIS A 102 8.09 -2.67 -2.40
CA HIS A 102 6.91 -3.12 -3.14
C HIS A 102 7.26 -4.06 -4.31
N MET A 103 8.26 -3.71 -5.11
CA MET A 103 8.65 -4.50 -6.29
C MET A 103 9.30 -5.83 -5.90
N VAL A 104 10.09 -5.87 -4.81
CA VAL A 104 10.68 -7.11 -4.32
C VAL A 104 9.61 -8.00 -3.70
N ALA A 105 8.71 -7.46 -2.87
CA ALA A 105 7.58 -8.21 -2.31
C ALA A 105 6.76 -8.89 -3.41
N LYS A 106 6.42 -8.15 -4.48
CA LYS A 106 5.69 -8.69 -5.64
C LYS A 106 6.45 -9.78 -6.39
N ARG A 107 7.78 -9.69 -6.46
CA ARG A 107 8.60 -10.75 -7.06
C ARG A 107 8.56 -12.02 -6.20
N ILE A 108 8.64 -11.88 -4.88
CA ILE A 108 8.53 -13.01 -3.95
C ILE A 108 7.12 -13.61 -4.00
N GLU A 109 6.08 -12.79 -4.07
CA GLU A 109 4.68 -13.22 -4.27
C GLU A 109 4.53 -14.11 -5.52
N GLY A 110 5.12 -13.71 -6.66
CA GLY A 110 5.08 -14.54 -7.87
C GLY A 110 5.76 -15.91 -7.68
N ARG A 111 6.87 -15.96 -6.93
CA ARG A 111 7.57 -17.22 -6.63
C ARG A 111 6.79 -18.08 -5.64
N GLU A 112 6.13 -17.45 -4.67
CA GLU A 112 5.22 -18.13 -3.73
C GLU A 112 4.04 -18.74 -4.49
N ASP A 113 3.43 -18.01 -5.42
CA ASP A 113 2.35 -18.50 -6.28
C ASP A 113 2.79 -19.70 -7.14
N ASP A 114 4.02 -19.70 -7.64
CA ASP A 114 4.60 -20.84 -8.37
C ASP A 114 4.76 -22.07 -7.47
N ALA A 115 5.34 -21.90 -6.28
CA ALA A 115 5.50 -22.97 -5.29
C ALA A 115 4.14 -23.53 -4.82
N ALA A 116 3.17 -22.65 -4.55
CA ALA A 116 1.83 -23.05 -4.14
C ALA A 116 1.08 -23.84 -5.24
N ARG A 117 1.27 -23.47 -6.52
CA ARG A 117 0.72 -24.23 -7.65
C ARG A 117 1.34 -25.63 -7.72
N LYS A 118 2.66 -25.73 -7.59
CA LYS A 118 3.36 -27.02 -7.56
C LYS A 118 2.92 -27.88 -6.39
N LEU A 119 2.75 -27.30 -5.20
CA LEU A 119 2.23 -28.00 -4.02
C LEU A 119 0.82 -28.57 -4.28
N LEU A 120 -0.06 -27.78 -4.91
CA LEU A 120 -1.40 -28.23 -5.29
C LEU A 120 -1.36 -29.37 -6.32
N GLU A 121 -0.44 -29.32 -7.29
CA GLU A 121 -0.27 -30.39 -8.27
C GLU A 121 0.20 -31.69 -7.60
N LEU A 122 1.20 -31.59 -6.71
CA LEU A 122 1.68 -32.73 -5.93
C LEU A 122 0.53 -33.36 -5.15
N THR A 123 -0.23 -32.58 -4.36
CA THR A 123 -1.35 -33.12 -3.54
C THR A 123 -2.43 -33.82 -4.35
N ARG A 124 -2.62 -33.48 -5.63
CA ARG A 124 -3.59 -34.14 -6.53
C ARG A 124 -3.04 -35.43 -7.15
N ALA A 125 -1.73 -35.50 -7.36
CA ALA A 125 -1.04 -36.61 -8.01
C ALA A 125 -0.36 -37.53 -6.97
N PHE A 126 -1.07 -37.84 -5.87
CA PHE A 126 -0.53 -38.62 -4.76
C PHE A 126 0.18 -39.90 -5.22
N ASP A 127 1.45 -40.04 -4.81
CA ASP A 127 2.31 -41.20 -5.07
C ASP A 127 2.99 -41.62 -3.75
N PRO A 128 2.89 -42.88 -3.31
CA PRO A 128 3.48 -43.35 -2.05
C PRO A 128 5.01 -43.57 -2.11
N SER A 129 5.74 -42.90 -3.02
CA SER A 129 7.20 -43.00 -3.10
C SER A 129 7.91 -42.06 -2.11
N GLU A 130 9.07 -42.47 -1.60
CA GLU A 130 9.90 -41.62 -0.71
C GLU A 130 10.35 -40.34 -1.42
N ILE A 131 10.64 -40.42 -2.73
CA ILE A 131 11.03 -39.27 -3.55
C ILE A 131 9.89 -38.24 -3.61
N TYR A 132 8.65 -38.71 -3.79
CA TYR A 132 7.48 -37.83 -3.79
C TYR A 132 7.26 -37.18 -2.41
N ALA A 133 7.42 -37.94 -1.31
CA ALA A 133 7.29 -37.40 0.04
C ALA A 133 8.28 -36.28 0.31
N VAL A 134 9.55 -36.46 -0.08
CA VAL A 134 10.59 -35.42 0.03
C VAL A 134 10.25 -34.20 -0.83
N GLU A 135 9.85 -34.39 -2.09
CA GLU A 135 9.49 -33.27 -2.98
C GLU A 135 8.31 -32.45 -2.42
N LEU A 136 7.33 -33.13 -1.81
CA LEU A 136 6.18 -32.50 -1.17
C LEU A 136 6.60 -31.64 0.04
N GLU A 137 7.40 -32.21 0.94
CA GLU A 137 7.90 -31.52 2.12
C GLU A 137 8.77 -30.32 1.75
N GLU A 138 9.69 -30.49 0.79
CA GLU A 138 10.54 -29.39 0.30
C GLU A 138 9.73 -28.27 -0.36
N THR A 139 8.73 -28.63 -1.17
CA THR A 139 7.87 -27.63 -1.82
C THR A 139 7.02 -26.88 -0.79
N GLN A 140 6.53 -27.58 0.23
CA GLN A 140 5.79 -26.96 1.33
C GLN A 140 6.68 -25.99 2.11
N LEU A 141 7.91 -26.39 2.44
CA LEU A 141 8.89 -25.57 3.15
C LEU A 141 9.26 -24.31 2.36
N LEU A 142 9.48 -24.45 1.05
CA LEU A 142 9.72 -23.33 0.13
C LEU A 142 8.54 -22.36 0.12
N CYS A 143 7.31 -22.87 0.06
CA CYS A 143 6.11 -22.04 0.07
C CYS A 143 5.99 -21.23 1.37
N GLN A 144 6.21 -21.87 2.53
CA GLN A 144 6.16 -21.22 3.84
C GLN A 144 7.26 -20.15 3.98
N THR A 145 8.49 -20.48 3.54
CA THR A 145 9.63 -19.54 3.57
C THR A 145 9.34 -18.30 2.72
N LEU A 146 8.84 -18.49 1.49
CA LEU A 146 8.51 -17.37 0.60
C LEU A 146 7.35 -16.54 1.12
N GLN A 147 6.36 -17.15 1.76
CA GLN A 147 5.26 -16.45 2.40
C GLN A 147 5.75 -15.53 3.53
N GLY A 148 6.55 -16.04 4.47
CA GLY A 148 7.10 -15.24 5.57
C GLY A 148 7.96 -14.08 5.05
N ASN A 149 8.83 -14.34 4.07
CA ASN A 149 9.61 -13.29 3.41
C ASN A 149 8.75 -12.22 2.74
N ARG A 150 7.65 -12.60 2.07
CA ARG A 150 6.72 -11.65 1.46
C ARG A 150 6.04 -10.80 2.52
N GLU A 151 5.54 -11.41 3.60
CA GLU A 151 4.84 -10.72 4.68
C GLU A 151 5.74 -9.69 5.38
N ALA A 152 6.99 -10.06 5.69
CA ALA A 152 7.98 -9.13 6.23
C ALA A 152 8.28 -7.96 5.26
N LEU A 153 8.46 -8.23 3.96
CA LEU A 153 8.67 -7.19 2.96
C LEU A 153 7.45 -6.26 2.79
N GLU A 154 6.23 -6.79 2.89
CA GLU A 154 5.00 -6.00 2.86
C GLU A 154 4.87 -5.11 4.10
N CYS A 155 5.24 -5.61 5.27
CA CYS A 155 5.32 -4.85 6.51
C CYS A 155 6.32 -3.69 6.39
N MET A 156 7.56 -3.97 5.97
CA MET A 156 8.59 -2.94 5.73
C MET A 156 8.15 -1.90 4.70
N ARG A 157 7.49 -2.32 3.62
CA ARG A 157 6.92 -1.42 2.61
C ARG A 157 5.89 -0.47 3.22
N ASP A 158 4.98 -0.99 4.04
CA ASP A 158 3.89 -0.17 4.59
C ASP A 158 4.39 0.78 5.66
N HIS A 159 5.36 0.36 6.46
CA HIS A 159 6.07 1.26 7.37
C HIS A 159 6.82 2.36 6.61
N ALA A 160 7.64 2.02 5.61
CA ALA A 160 8.32 3.01 4.77
C ALA A 160 7.33 3.97 4.08
N GLY A 161 6.17 3.44 3.64
CA GLY A 161 5.09 4.22 3.06
C GLY A 161 4.47 5.23 4.04
N GLU A 162 4.42 4.88 5.32
CA GLU A 162 3.95 5.77 6.39
C GLU A 162 4.95 6.88 6.68
N VAL A 163 6.24 6.57 6.78
CA VAL A 163 7.30 7.59 6.90
C VAL A 163 7.25 8.57 5.74
N TYR A 164 7.16 8.04 4.51
CA TYR A 164 6.99 8.85 3.31
C TYR A 164 5.74 9.76 3.39
N ARG A 165 4.63 9.25 3.90
CA ARG A 165 3.38 10.01 4.06
C ARG A 165 3.54 11.13 5.07
N VAL A 166 4.19 10.88 6.20
CA VAL A 166 4.45 11.87 7.25
C VAL A 166 5.35 12.99 6.72
N GLU A 167 6.44 12.64 6.04
CA GLU A 167 7.42 13.63 5.57
C GLU A 167 6.96 14.43 4.34
N THR A 168 6.16 13.82 3.44
CA THR A 168 5.74 14.48 2.19
C THR A 168 4.30 14.98 2.18
N GLY A 169 3.50 14.60 3.17
CA GLY A 169 2.05 14.82 3.21
C GLY A 169 1.26 14.00 2.18
N ARG A 170 1.92 13.14 1.39
CA ARG A 170 1.30 12.39 0.28
C ARG A 170 1.39 10.89 0.52
N PRO A 171 0.31 10.13 0.28
CA PRO A 171 0.39 8.68 0.38
C PRO A 171 1.28 8.11 -0.73
N PHE A 172 2.00 7.04 -0.43
CA PHE A 172 2.68 6.26 -1.46
C PHE A 172 1.66 5.64 -2.42
N SER A 173 1.92 5.76 -3.72
CA SER A 173 1.17 5.08 -4.78
C SER A 173 2.15 4.45 -5.75
N ALA A 174 2.02 3.13 -5.96
CA ALA A 174 2.82 2.43 -6.94
C ALA A 174 2.33 2.82 -8.35
N THR A 175 3.25 3.12 -9.27
CA THR A 175 2.94 3.49 -10.66
C THR A 175 2.28 2.33 -11.45
N ARG A 176 2.11 1.16 -10.82
CA ARG A 176 1.37 -0.01 -11.30
C ARG A 176 0.80 -0.83 -10.14
N GLY A 177 -0.53 -0.86 -10.01
CA GLY A 177 -1.25 -1.74 -9.08
C GLY A 177 -1.83 -1.00 -7.88
N SER A 178 -3.13 -1.18 -7.66
CA SER A 178 -3.87 -0.65 -6.50
C SER A 178 -3.28 -1.20 -5.20
N ARG A 179 -3.07 -0.34 -4.19
CA ARG A 179 -2.70 -0.78 -2.83
C ARG A 179 -3.91 -1.43 -2.17
N VAL A 180 -3.71 -2.58 -1.54
CA VAL A 180 -4.61 -3.12 -0.50
C VAL A 180 -3.87 -2.99 0.82
N SER A 181 -4.46 -2.27 1.78
CA SER A 181 -3.96 -2.17 3.15
C SER A 181 -4.25 -3.49 3.88
N SER A 182 -3.22 -4.15 4.42
CA SER A 182 -3.37 -5.27 5.34
C SER A 182 -3.33 -4.75 6.78
N LYS A 183 -4.48 -4.36 7.32
CA LYS A 183 -4.67 -4.29 8.77
C LYS A 183 -5.19 -5.65 9.24
N LEU A 184 -4.38 -6.30 10.07
CA LEU A 184 -4.68 -7.34 11.07
C LEU A 184 -5.99 -8.14 10.92
N THR A 185 -5.84 -9.47 10.88
CA THR A 185 -6.74 -10.36 11.62
C THR A 185 -5.90 -11.51 12.20
N ALA A 186 -5.52 -11.35 13.47
CA ALA A 186 -5.12 -12.45 14.31
C ALA A 186 -6.36 -13.32 14.57
N SER A 187 -6.24 -14.61 14.25
CA SER A 187 -6.75 -15.78 14.99
C SER A 187 -6.65 -17.00 14.08
N MET A 188 -5.99 -18.04 14.60
CA MET A 188 -5.93 -19.40 14.05
C MET A 188 -7.18 -19.79 13.28
N ILE A 189 -7.05 -20.00 11.97
CA ILE A 189 -8.00 -20.82 11.24
C ILE A 189 -7.25 -21.74 10.28
N ASP A 190 -7.54 -23.02 10.52
CA ASP A 190 -7.18 -24.26 9.85
C ASP A 190 -6.99 -24.15 8.32
N GLY A 191 -6.05 -24.92 7.76
CA GLY A 191 -5.46 -24.78 6.41
C GLY A 191 -6.43 -24.86 5.21
N ARG A 192 -7.73 -25.03 5.45
CA ARG A 192 -8.78 -24.98 4.43
C ARG A 192 -9.40 -23.60 4.25
N ASP A 193 -9.43 -22.77 5.29
CA ASP A 193 -10.00 -21.41 5.22
C ASP A 193 -8.99 -20.39 4.71
N TYR A 194 -7.68 -20.67 4.78
CA TYR A 194 -6.63 -19.85 4.16
C TYR A 194 -6.83 -19.70 2.64
N LEU A 195 -7.19 -20.79 1.95
CA LEU A 195 -7.46 -20.77 0.50
C LEU A 195 -8.79 -20.10 0.17
N ALA A 196 -9.81 -20.23 1.03
CA ALA A 196 -11.10 -19.56 0.86
C ALA A 196 -10.99 -18.04 1.11
N ALA A 197 -10.25 -17.62 2.13
CA ALA A 197 -9.94 -16.23 2.42
C ALA A 197 -9.05 -15.59 1.33
N ARG A 198 -8.07 -16.33 0.79
CA ARG A 198 -7.23 -15.88 -0.34
C ARG A 198 -8.01 -15.78 -1.66
N ALA A 199 -8.94 -16.71 -1.92
CA ALA A 199 -9.83 -16.65 -3.07
C ALA A 199 -10.89 -15.53 -2.92
N ALA A 200 -11.33 -15.22 -1.70
CA ALA A 200 -12.17 -14.07 -1.40
C ALA A 200 -11.41 -12.75 -1.61
N LYS A 201 -10.14 -12.65 -1.17
CA LYS A 201 -9.25 -11.49 -1.39
C LYS A 201 -9.01 -11.18 -2.88
N ARG A 202 -8.72 -12.19 -3.72
CA ARG A 202 -8.60 -12.00 -5.18
C ARG A 202 -9.93 -11.61 -5.85
N ARG A 203 -11.07 -12.08 -5.33
CA ARG A 203 -12.40 -11.62 -5.75
C ARG A 203 -12.68 -10.19 -5.29
N GLU A 204 -12.27 -9.81 -4.08
CA GLU A 204 -12.42 -8.46 -3.52
C GLU A 204 -11.67 -7.39 -4.32
N GLU A 205 -10.48 -7.70 -4.83
CA GLU A 205 -9.68 -6.80 -5.67
C GLU A 205 -10.37 -6.47 -7.01
N HIS A 206 -11.23 -7.37 -7.51
CA HIS A 206 -11.93 -7.21 -8.78
C HIS A 206 -13.43 -6.93 -8.62
N ASN A 207 -13.97 -7.09 -7.40
CA ASN A 207 -15.37 -6.89 -7.08
C ASN A 207 -15.50 -6.40 -5.62
N PRO A 208 -15.58 -5.07 -5.39
CA PRO A 208 -15.61 -4.51 -4.04
C PRO A 208 -16.83 -5.06 -3.28
N THR A 209 -16.58 -5.70 -2.14
CA THR A 209 -17.64 -6.37 -1.34
C THR A 209 -18.41 -5.39 -0.43
N GLY A 210 -18.09 -4.09 -0.49
CA GLY A 210 -18.79 -3.01 0.22
C GLY A 210 -19.48 -2.03 -0.74
N PRO A 211 -20.45 -1.22 -0.25
CA PRO A 211 -21.13 -0.22 -1.08
C PRO A 211 -20.12 0.74 -1.72
N VAL A 212 -20.15 0.85 -3.05
CA VAL A 212 -19.19 1.64 -3.81
C VAL A 212 -19.56 3.11 -3.76
N VAL A 213 -18.60 3.96 -3.37
CA VAL A 213 -18.72 5.42 -3.52
C VAL A 213 -17.75 5.85 -4.61
N ALA A 214 -18.29 6.45 -5.66
CA ALA A 214 -17.49 6.91 -6.79
C ALA A 214 -16.97 8.33 -6.58
N PHE A 215 -15.72 8.59 -6.97
CA PHE A 215 -15.11 9.91 -6.86
C PHE A 215 -14.33 10.25 -8.13
N SER A 216 -14.51 11.46 -8.65
CA SER A 216 -13.65 12.00 -9.71
C SER A 216 -13.61 13.52 -9.64
N GLY A 217 -12.46 14.11 -9.95
CA GLY A 217 -12.38 15.56 -10.10
C GLY A 217 -11.21 16.04 -10.96
N GLY A 218 -11.12 17.36 -11.14
CA GLY A 218 -10.06 17.98 -11.91
C GLY A 218 -8.67 17.88 -11.28
N ALA A 219 -7.64 18.18 -12.09
CA ALA A 219 -6.22 18.15 -11.69
C ALA A 219 -5.84 19.26 -10.71
N VAL A 220 -6.63 20.32 -10.66
CA VAL A 220 -6.37 21.53 -9.88
C VAL A 220 -7.51 21.70 -8.91
N TRP A 221 -7.21 21.57 -7.63
CA TRP A 221 -8.14 21.75 -6.52
C TRP A 221 -7.34 22.08 -5.27
N HIS A 222 -7.68 23.17 -4.58
CA HIS A 222 -6.93 23.63 -3.40
C HIS A 222 -7.72 23.46 -2.10
N ASP A 223 -9.05 23.50 -2.15
CA ASP A 223 -9.90 23.35 -0.98
C ASP A 223 -10.13 21.87 -0.65
N HIS A 224 -9.12 21.25 -0.05
CA HIS A 224 -9.18 19.85 0.35
C HIS A 224 -10.16 19.59 1.49
N GLU A 225 -10.33 20.56 2.40
CA GLU A 225 -11.21 20.44 3.57
C GLU A 225 -12.66 20.22 3.14
N THR A 226 -13.15 20.93 2.10
CA THR A 226 -14.53 20.76 1.64
C THR A 226 -14.80 19.35 1.10
N LEU A 227 -13.79 18.75 0.47
CA LEU A 227 -13.87 17.36 0.00
C LEU A 227 -13.82 16.37 1.16
N TYR A 228 -12.96 16.62 2.16
CA TYR A 228 -12.85 15.81 3.37
C TYR A 228 -14.16 15.81 4.15
N ASP A 229 -14.75 16.99 4.38
CA ASP A 229 -16.03 17.13 5.10
C ASP A 229 -17.14 16.32 4.44
N ARG A 230 -17.21 16.36 3.11
CA ARG A 230 -18.23 15.59 2.37
C ARG A 230 -17.95 14.09 2.44
N LEU A 231 -16.71 13.67 2.27
CA LEU A 231 -16.34 12.26 2.35
C LEU A 231 -16.56 11.70 3.77
N ASP A 232 -16.21 12.45 4.82
CA ASP A 232 -16.49 12.10 6.22
C ASP A 232 -18.01 11.95 6.47
N GLN A 233 -18.84 12.83 5.90
CA GLN A 233 -20.30 12.71 5.98
C GLN A 233 -20.84 11.46 5.26
N ILE A 234 -20.27 11.07 4.13
CA ILE A 234 -20.64 9.84 3.43
C ILE A 234 -20.19 8.63 4.24
N GLN A 235 -18.96 8.60 4.75
CA GLN A 235 -18.44 7.50 5.55
C GLN A 235 -19.27 7.27 6.82
N ARG A 236 -19.73 8.34 7.49
CA ARG A 236 -20.65 8.23 8.65
C ARG A 236 -21.97 7.53 8.30
N ARG A 237 -22.49 7.73 7.08
CA ARG A 237 -23.72 7.07 6.59
C ARG A 237 -23.45 5.68 6.02
N ILE A 238 -22.27 5.45 5.47
CA ILE A 238 -21.86 4.22 4.79
C ILE A 238 -20.50 3.76 5.35
N PRO A 239 -20.44 3.23 6.59
CA PRO A 239 -19.17 2.95 7.25
C PRO A 239 -18.28 1.93 6.51
N ASN A 240 -18.89 0.97 5.82
CA ASN A 240 -18.19 -0.10 5.08
C ASN A 240 -17.99 0.26 3.59
N MET A 241 -17.98 1.54 3.24
CA MET A 241 -17.84 1.97 1.86
C MET A 241 -16.47 1.62 1.27
N VAL A 242 -16.45 1.40 -0.06
CA VAL A 242 -15.22 1.35 -0.86
C VAL A 242 -15.19 2.58 -1.75
N LEU A 243 -14.15 3.40 -1.63
CA LEU A 243 -13.96 4.59 -2.45
C LEU A 243 -13.32 4.19 -3.78
N VAL A 244 -13.96 4.52 -4.90
CA VAL A 244 -13.43 4.26 -6.25
C VAL A 244 -13.07 5.59 -6.92
N THR A 245 -11.80 5.80 -7.26
CA THR A 245 -11.33 7.04 -7.91
C THR A 245 -10.87 6.81 -9.36
N THR A 246 -10.73 7.89 -10.11
CA THR A 246 -10.26 7.88 -11.50
C THR A 246 -8.74 7.82 -11.67
N ALA A 247 -8.01 7.55 -10.57
CA ALA A 247 -6.56 7.35 -10.51
C ALA A 247 -5.73 8.54 -11.03
N GLN A 248 -6.25 9.76 -10.87
CA GLN A 248 -5.48 10.94 -11.23
C GLN A 248 -4.49 11.29 -10.12
N ASN A 249 -3.20 11.35 -10.44
CA ASN A 249 -2.12 11.50 -9.44
C ASN A 249 -2.03 12.92 -8.82
N LYS A 250 -2.93 13.84 -9.18
CA LYS A 250 -2.94 15.25 -8.72
C LYS A 250 -4.38 15.76 -8.60
N GLY A 251 -4.57 16.80 -7.80
CA GLY A 251 -5.87 17.46 -7.64
C GLY A 251 -6.84 16.63 -6.80
N CYS A 252 -8.11 16.61 -7.20
CA CYS A 252 -9.19 16.04 -6.41
C CYS A 252 -8.97 14.55 -6.05
N ASP A 253 -8.54 13.73 -7.01
CA ASP A 253 -8.34 12.30 -6.80
C ASP A 253 -7.19 12.01 -5.82
N ALA A 254 -6.15 12.85 -5.83
CA ALA A 254 -5.06 12.75 -4.86
C ALA A 254 -5.53 13.14 -3.45
N ILE A 255 -6.35 14.20 -3.34
CA ILE A 255 -6.98 14.61 -2.08
C ILE A 255 -7.87 13.49 -1.52
N ALA A 256 -8.71 12.89 -2.37
CA ALA A 256 -9.57 11.77 -2.00
C ALA A 256 -8.77 10.53 -1.57
N GLY A 257 -7.64 10.27 -2.25
CA GLY A 257 -6.73 9.20 -1.87
C GLY A 257 -6.08 9.43 -0.50
N ALA A 258 -5.63 10.66 -0.22
CA ALA A 258 -5.09 11.04 1.09
C ALA A 258 -6.16 10.92 2.19
N TRP A 259 -7.40 11.34 1.91
CA TRP A 259 -8.52 11.19 2.83
C TRP A 259 -8.76 9.72 3.18
N ALA A 260 -8.90 8.86 2.16
CA ALA A 260 -9.18 7.44 2.36
C ALA A 260 -8.09 6.75 3.18
N ALA A 261 -6.81 7.07 2.91
CA ALA A 261 -5.69 6.60 3.71
C ALA A 261 -5.79 7.05 5.19
N SER A 262 -6.08 8.33 5.43
CA SER A 262 -6.18 8.90 6.79
C SER A 262 -7.34 8.35 7.62
N ARG A 263 -8.37 7.77 6.97
CA ARG A 263 -9.58 7.22 7.62
C ARG A 263 -9.64 5.69 7.57
N GLY A 264 -8.63 5.03 7.01
CA GLY A 264 -8.62 3.57 6.82
C GLY A 264 -9.71 3.07 5.86
N VAL A 265 -10.18 3.91 4.94
CA VAL A 265 -11.20 3.54 3.93
C VAL A 265 -10.54 2.82 2.77
N LYS A 266 -11.11 1.68 2.35
CA LYS A 266 -10.63 0.93 1.19
C LYS A 266 -10.72 1.81 -0.06
N LEU A 267 -9.59 1.99 -0.76
CA LEU A 267 -9.48 2.79 -1.99
C LEU A 267 -9.17 1.88 -3.18
N VAL A 268 -9.96 2.00 -4.25
CA VAL A 268 -9.73 1.34 -5.53
C VAL A 268 -9.52 2.41 -6.60
N THR A 269 -8.34 2.40 -7.23
CA THR A 269 -8.00 3.37 -8.28
C THR A 269 -8.21 2.75 -9.66
N MET A 270 -9.12 3.32 -10.46
CA MET A 270 -9.38 2.84 -11.82
C MET A 270 -8.46 3.55 -12.83
N MET A 271 -7.42 2.84 -13.26
CA MET A 271 -6.43 3.35 -14.20
C MET A 271 -6.97 3.46 -15.63
N LEU A 272 -6.43 4.40 -16.41
CA LEU A 272 -6.72 4.52 -17.83
C LEU A 272 -6.12 3.34 -18.61
N ASN A 273 -6.93 2.69 -19.43
CA ASN A 273 -6.42 1.77 -20.45
C ASN A 273 -5.81 2.57 -21.61
N ARG A 274 -4.49 2.72 -21.61
CA ARG A 274 -3.73 3.52 -22.60
C ARG A 274 -3.93 3.05 -24.04
N ASN A 275 -4.31 1.80 -24.26
CA ASN A 275 -4.56 1.25 -25.60
C ASN A 275 -5.81 1.85 -26.27
N LEU A 276 -6.69 2.51 -25.50
CA LEU A 276 -7.92 3.12 -25.98
C LEU A 276 -7.77 4.61 -26.36
N GLY A 277 -6.55 5.16 -26.25
CA GLY A 277 -6.24 6.55 -26.61
C GLY A 277 -7.19 7.57 -25.95
N ASN A 278 -7.70 8.52 -26.74
CA ASN A 278 -8.57 9.60 -26.27
C ASN A 278 -9.89 9.13 -25.64
N ARG A 279 -10.32 7.88 -25.91
CA ARG A 279 -11.55 7.30 -25.34
C ARG A 279 -11.35 6.67 -23.97
N ALA A 280 -10.09 6.50 -23.52
CA ALA A 280 -9.78 5.73 -22.30
C ALA A 280 -10.51 6.25 -21.06
N GLY A 281 -10.62 7.58 -20.89
CA GLY A 281 -11.32 8.19 -19.75
C GLY A 281 -12.82 7.89 -19.74
N PHE A 282 -13.45 7.96 -20.90
CA PHE A 282 -14.89 7.72 -21.07
C PHE A 282 -15.26 6.25 -20.84
N VAL A 283 -14.43 5.31 -21.32
CA VAL A 283 -14.64 3.87 -21.09
C VAL A 283 -14.43 3.52 -19.62
N ARG A 284 -13.40 4.09 -18.97
CA ARG A 284 -13.19 3.93 -17.53
C ARG A 284 -14.40 4.44 -16.72
N ASN A 285 -14.96 5.59 -17.08
CA ASN A 285 -16.17 6.12 -16.43
C ASN A 285 -17.34 5.14 -16.51
N GLU A 286 -17.54 4.48 -17.66
CA GLU A 286 -18.56 3.43 -17.82
C GLU A 286 -18.28 2.22 -16.92
N GLN A 287 -17.01 1.81 -16.79
CA GLN A 287 -16.64 0.72 -15.89
C GLN A 287 -16.94 1.08 -14.44
N ILE A 288 -16.64 2.30 -14.00
CA ILE A 288 -16.97 2.75 -12.64
C ILE A 288 -18.49 2.74 -12.42
N VAL A 289 -19.28 3.21 -13.39
CA VAL A 289 -20.75 3.18 -13.28
C VAL A 289 -21.31 1.74 -13.25
N LYS A 290 -20.68 0.79 -13.94
CA LYS A 290 -21.06 -0.64 -13.89
C LYS A 290 -20.86 -1.27 -12.52
N LEU A 291 -20.02 -0.69 -11.65
CA LEU A 291 -19.89 -1.09 -10.24
C LEU A 291 -21.10 -0.70 -9.38
N ARG A 292 -22.10 -0.02 -9.97
CA ARG A 292 -23.33 0.43 -9.30
C ARG A 292 -23.04 1.21 -8.01
N PRO A 293 -22.32 2.35 -8.11
CA PRO A 293 -22.05 3.18 -6.95
C PRO A 293 -23.35 3.60 -6.26
N VAL A 294 -23.38 3.53 -4.94
CA VAL A 294 -24.52 3.96 -4.12
C VAL A 294 -24.55 5.48 -3.96
N GLU A 295 -23.40 6.13 -4.12
CA GLU A 295 -23.26 7.57 -4.05
C GLU A 295 -22.00 8.00 -4.82
N ALA A 296 -21.98 9.25 -5.30
CA ALA A 296 -20.84 9.79 -6.02
C ALA A 296 -20.50 11.22 -5.64
N ILE A 297 -19.22 11.57 -5.74
CA ILE A 297 -18.73 12.95 -5.72
C ILE A 297 -18.06 13.24 -7.05
N VAL A 298 -18.50 14.31 -7.72
CA VAL A 298 -17.89 14.78 -8.96
C VAL A 298 -17.48 16.24 -8.80
N CYS A 299 -16.19 16.50 -8.78
CA CYS A 299 -15.66 17.85 -8.77
C CYS A 299 -15.46 18.35 -10.20
N GLU A 300 -15.55 19.67 -10.38
CA GLU A 300 -15.32 20.31 -11.67
C GLU A 300 -13.94 19.92 -12.25
N GLY A 301 -13.92 19.73 -13.57
CA GLY A 301 -12.75 19.25 -14.27
C GLY A 301 -12.94 19.36 -15.79
N SER A 302 -12.39 18.40 -16.53
CA SER A 302 -12.47 18.36 -17.98
C SER A 302 -13.81 17.78 -18.47
N GLY A 303 -13.95 17.66 -19.80
CA GLY A 303 -15.06 16.93 -20.42
C GLY A 303 -15.23 15.47 -19.92
N VAL A 304 -14.17 14.86 -19.37
CA VAL A 304 -14.22 13.52 -18.77
C VAL A 304 -15.05 13.51 -17.47
N GLN A 305 -14.92 14.53 -16.62
CA GLN A 305 -15.71 14.66 -15.39
C GLN A 305 -17.17 15.00 -15.71
N LEU A 306 -17.40 15.82 -16.74
CA LEU A 306 -18.75 16.12 -17.23
C LEU A 306 -19.45 14.87 -17.77
N ASP A 307 -18.75 14.05 -18.56
CA ASP A 307 -19.26 12.75 -19.01
C ASP A 307 -19.57 11.82 -17.83
N PHE A 308 -18.69 11.78 -16.83
CA PHE A 308 -18.90 10.95 -15.66
C PHE A 308 -20.17 11.33 -14.89
N ALA A 309 -20.37 12.62 -14.62
CA ALA A 309 -21.59 13.13 -13.99
C ALA A 309 -22.85 12.79 -14.80
N ARG A 310 -22.79 12.89 -16.14
CA ARG A 310 -23.92 12.50 -17.01
C ARG A 310 -24.24 11.02 -16.90
N LYS A 311 -23.23 10.15 -16.90
CA LYS A 311 -23.41 8.69 -16.80
C LYS A 311 -23.95 8.28 -15.43
N LEU A 312 -23.45 8.87 -14.35
CA LEU A 312 -23.97 8.65 -12.99
C LEU A 312 -25.44 9.09 -12.89
N ARG A 313 -25.81 10.21 -13.52
CA ARG A 313 -27.18 10.72 -13.54
C ARG A 313 -28.11 9.76 -14.27
N ALA A 314 -27.68 9.28 -15.44
CA ALA A 314 -28.43 8.30 -16.23
C ALA A 314 -28.61 6.98 -15.48
N ALA A 315 -27.64 6.59 -14.65
CA ALA A 315 -27.71 5.40 -13.80
C ALA A 315 -28.51 5.60 -12.49
N GLY A 316 -29.06 6.81 -12.24
CA GLY A 316 -29.84 7.10 -11.04
C GLY A 316 -29.02 7.19 -9.75
N VAL A 317 -27.70 7.39 -9.84
CA VAL A 317 -26.80 7.44 -8.68
C VAL A 317 -26.90 8.82 -8.02
N PRO A 318 -27.20 8.92 -6.71
CA PRO A 318 -27.11 10.16 -5.96
C PRO A 318 -25.69 10.76 -6.07
N MET A 319 -25.58 12.03 -6.45
CA MET A 319 -24.28 12.67 -6.65
C MET A 319 -24.18 14.06 -6.02
N HIS A 320 -22.99 14.36 -5.50
CA HIS A 320 -22.60 15.70 -5.05
C HIS A 320 -21.68 16.31 -6.11
N VAL A 321 -22.08 17.46 -6.65
CA VAL A 321 -21.28 18.18 -7.63
C VAL A 321 -20.64 19.38 -6.97
N PHE A 322 -19.32 19.48 -7.03
CA PHE A 322 -18.56 20.63 -6.51
C PHE A 322 -17.99 21.43 -7.66
N ARG A 323 -18.25 22.74 -7.68
CA ARG A 323 -17.68 23.64 -8.68
C ARG A 323 -16.39 24.27 -8.18
N ALA A 324 -15.45 24.52 -9.08
CA ALA A 324 -14.18 25.15 -8.74
C ALA A 324 -14.39 26.55 -8.12
N ALA A 325 -15.46 27.25 -8.52
CA ALA A 325 -15.86 28.54 -7.98
C ALA A 325 -16.45 28.48 -6.54
N GLU A 326 -16.83 27.30 -6.06
CA GLU A 326 -17.38 27.08 -4.71
C GLU A 326 -16.29 26.75 -3.69
N GLN A 327 -15.03 26.67 -4.13
CA GLN A 327 -13.91 26.47 -3.23
C GLN A 327 -13.75 27.68 -2.31
N ARG A 328 -13.51 27.42 -1.03
CA ARG A 328 -13.22 28.48 -0.07
C ARG A 328 -11.99 29.28 -0.50
N PRO A 329 -11.91 30.58 -0.13
CA PRO A 329 -10.74 31.39 -0.40
C PRO A 329 -9.48 30.69 0.11
N ALA A 330 -8.45 30.61 -0.72
CA ALA A 330 -7.18 30.06 -0.30
C ALA A 330 -6.63 30.94 0.85
N ILE A 331 -6.50 30.36 2.04
CA ILE A 331 -5.85 31.04 3.16
C ILE A 331 -4.35 31.08 2.82
N ASN A 332 -3.88 32.24 2.36
CA ASN A 332 -2.45 32.49 2.15
C ASN A 332 -1.70 32.27 3.46
N GLY A 333 -1.11 31.10 3.68
CA GLY A 333 -0.29 30.87 4.87
C GLY A 333 0.03 29.42 5.25
N ARG A 334 -0.65 28.41 4.70
CA ARG A 334 -0.24 27.00 4.90
C ARG A 334 -0.07 26.33 3.54
N ARG A 335 1.19 26.10 3.16
CA ARG A 335 1.51 25.21 2.06
C ARG A 335 1.08 23.79 2.48
N ALA A 336 0.20 23.20 1.68
CA ALA A 336 -0.26 21.82 1.79
C ALA A 336 0.81 20.83 1.29
#